data_AF-A0A7C2YLQ0-F1
#
_entry.id   AF-A0A7C2YLQ0-F1
#
_cell.length_a   1.000
_cell.length_b   1.000
_cell.length_c   1.000
_cell.angle_alpha   90.00
_cell.angle_beta   90.00
_cell.angle_gamma   90.00
#
_symmetry.space_group_name_H-M   'P 1'
#
loop_
_entity.id
_entity.type
_entity.pdbx_description
1 polymer ?
#
loop_
_entity_poly.entity_id
_entity_poly.type
_entity_poly.pdbx_seq_one_letter_code
_entity_poly.pdbx_strand_id
1 'polypeptide(L)'
;MARISHVKPEDIKDPDLRKAMEDAMLKSTPRPEIQAIRAHQPEVMRAFIYAWDRLFKGGVVDRHLKELCRLRVSTTLGCNY
;
A
#
# COMPACT_ATOMS: atom_id res chain seq x y z
N MET A 1 7.56 -4.30 13.57
CA MET A 1 8.09 -5.24 12.57
C MET A 1 7.03 -6.25 12.20
N ALA A 2 6.96 -6.63 10.93
CA ALA A 2 6.03 -7.65 10.45
C ALA A 2 6.34 -9.01 11.10
N ARG A 3 5.28 -9.76 11.46
CA ARG A 3 5.39 -11.12 12.02
C ARG A 3 5.33 -12.21 10.94
N ILE A 4 5.27 -11.80 9.67
CA ILE A 4 5.25 -12.69 8.52
C ILE A 4 6.35 -12.29 7.54
N SER A 5 6.70 -13.21 6.65
CA SER A 5 7.67 -12.98 5.57
C SER A 5 7.25 -11.84 4.64
N HIS A 6 8.14 -11.46 3.72
CA HIS A 6 7.82 -10.56 2.61
C HIS A 6 7.85 -11.39 1.32
N VAL A 7 6.79 -11.35 0.52
CA VAL A 7 6.78 -11.98 -0.80
C VAL A 7 7.69 -11.18 -1.74
N LYS A 8 8.54 -11.86 -2.50
CA LYS A 8 9.40 -11.20 -3.48
C LYS A 8 8.59 -10.83 -4.73
N PRO A 9 8.88 -9.70 -5.40
CA PRO A 9 8.16 -9.30 -6.62
C PRO A 9 8.11 -10.38 -7.71
N GLU A 10 9.20 -11.14 -7.87
CA GLU A 10 9.32 -12.25 -8.81
C GLU A 10 8.38 -13.43 -8.51
N ASP A 11 7.90 -13.57 -7.28
CA ASP A 11 6.98 -14.63 -6.87
C ASP A 11 5.50 -14.23 -7.08
N ILE A 12 5.22 -12.94 -7.34
CA ILE A 12 3.87 -12.45 -7.62
C ILE A 12 3.48 -12.82 -9.05
N LYS A 13 2.61 -13.82 -9.21
CA LYS A 13 2.22 -14.34 -10.52
C LYS A 13 1.25 -13.46 -11.30
N ASP A 14 0.44 -12.66 -10.60
CA ASP A 14 -0.48 -11.72 -11.22
C ASP A 14 0.30 -10.52 -11.78
N PRO A 15 0.23 -10.25 -13.10
CA PRO A 15 1.04 -9.22 -13.74
C PRO A 15 0.65 -7.80 -13.29
N ASP A 16 -0.61 -7.55 -12.99
CA ASP A 16 -1.08 -6.23 -12.55
C ASP A 16 -0.58 -5.94 -11.13
N LEU A 17 -0.63 -6.96 -10.26
CA LEU A 17 -0.11 -6.85 -8.90
C LEU A 17 1.42 -6.74 -8.88
N ARG A 18 2.13 -7.47 -9.75
CA ARG A 18 3.58 -7.33 -9.89
C ARG A 18 3.94 -5.92 -10.34
N LYS A 19 3.28 -5.39 -11.37
CA LYS A 19 3.50 -4.02 -11.84
C LYS A 19 3.23 -2.99 -10.74
N ALA A 20 2.16 -3.17 -9.97
CA ALA A 20 1.87 -2.28 -8.83
C ALA A 20 2.92 -2.35 -7.72
N MET A 21 3.54 -3.51 -7.49
CA MET A 21 4.69 -3.66 -6.58
C MET A 21 5.91 -2.90 -7.09
N GLU A 22 6.25 -3.06 -8.36
CA GLU A 22 7.37 -2.35 -9.00
C GLU A 22 7.18 -0.83 -8.97
N ASP A 23 5.96 -0.37 -9.26
CA ASP A 23 5.57 1.04 -9.13
C ASP A 23 5.73 1.56 -7.69
N ALA A 24 5.30 0.77 -6.71
CA ALA A 24 5.46 1.09 -5.30
C ALA A 24 6.94 1.18 -4.92
N MET A 25 7.78 0.26 -5.40
CA MET A 25 9.24 0.28 -5.15
C MET A 25 9.89 1.53 -5.75
N LEU A 26 9.52 1.92 -6.97
CA LEU A 26 10.05 3.10 -7.63
C LEU A 26 9.63 4.41 -6.92
N LYS A 27 8.36 4.50 -6.52
CA LYS A 27 7.77 5.73 -5.95
C LYS A 27 7.83 5.77 -4.43
N SER A 28 8.27 4.68 -3.80
CA SER A 28 8.16 4.42 -2.35
C SER A 28 6.73 4.58 -1.79
N THR A 29 5.70 4.55 -2.65
CA THR A 29 4.31 4.80 -2.26
C THR A 29 3.30 4.08 -3.18
N PRO A 30 2.32 3.34 -2.63
CA PRO A 30 2.21 2.98 -1.22
C PRO A 30 3.40 2.11 -0.77
N ARG A 31 3.73 2.13 0.52
CA ARG A 31 4.97 1.53 1.06
C ARG A 31 5.19 0.08 0.59
N PRO A 32 6.29 -0.24 -0.12
CA PRO A 32 6.51 -1.56 -0.75
C PRO A 32 6.50 -2.72 0.23
N GLU A 33 7.10 -2.55 1.41
CA GLU A 33 7.20 -3.61 2.41
C GLU A 33 5.81 -4.07 2.88
N ILE A 34 4.86 -3.14 3.00
CA ILE A 34 3.48 -3.47 3.37
C ILE A 34 2.76 -4.17 2.22
N GLN A 35 3.04 -3.79 0.97
CA GLN A 35 2.49 -4.52 -0.17
C GLN A 35 3.04 -5.95 -0.22
N ALA A 36 4.32 -6.16 0.08
CA ALA A 36 4.94 -7.49 0.09
C ALA A 36 4.36 -8.41 1.18
N ILE A 37 3.90 -7.83 2.31
CA ILE A 37 3.10 -8.54 3.32
C ILE A 37 1.73 -8.90 2.74
N ARG A 38 1.02 -7.96 2.11
CA ARG A 38 -0.30 -8.21 1.51
C ARG A 38 -0.27 -9.21 0.36
N ALA A 39 0.84 -9.30 -0.36
CA ALA A 39 1.03 -10.22 -1.49
C ALA A 39 0.90 -11.70 -1.12
N HIS A 40 0.94 -12.09 0.17
CA HIS A 40 0.58 -13.44 0.61
C HIS A 40 -0.89 -13.79 0.26
N GLN A 41 -1.74 -12.78 0.14
CA GLN A 41 -3.10 -12.91 -0.37
C GLN A 41 -3.33 -11.87 -1.50
N PRO A 42 -3.14 -12.26 -2.77
CA PRO A 42 -3.30 -11.40 -3.94
C PRO A 42 -4.55 -10.52 -3.95
N GLU A 43 -5.72 -11.03 -3.54
CA GLU A 43 -6.96 -10.25 -3.57
C GLU A 43 -6.99 -9.14 -2.50
N VAL A 44 -6.30 -9.33 -1.37
CA VAL A 44 -6.12 -8.26 -0.36
C VAL A 44 -5.22 -7.17 -0.92
N MET A 45 -4.14 -7.55 -1.61
CA MET A 45 -3.25 -6.60 -2.29
C MET A 45 -4.00 -5.82 -3.39
N ARG A 46 -4.78 -6.52 -4.23
CA ARG A 46 -5.60 -5.92 -5.29
C ARG A 46 -6.57 -4.89 -4.76
N ALA A 47 -7.38 -5.27 -3.75
CA ALA A 47 -8.35 -4.38 -3.14
C ALA A 47 -7.67 -3.13 -2.56
N PHE A 48 -6.53 -3.30 -1.89
CA PHE A 48 -5.79 -2.17 -1.32
C PHE A 48 -5.24 -1.23 -2.41
N ILE A 49 -4.59 -1.74 -3.45
CA ILE A 49 -4.02 -0.91 -4.52
C ILE A 49 -5.13 -0.12 -5.22
N TYR A 50 -6.26 -0.76 -5.51
CA TYR A 50 -7.40 -0.11 -6.12
C TYR A 50 -7.93 1.03 -5.24
N ALA A 51 -8.17 0.76 -3.95
CA ALA A 51 -8.67 1.77 -3.02
C ALA A 51 -7.65 2.91 -2.84
N TRP A 52 -6.37 2.60 -2.72
CA TRP A 52 -5.30 3.58 -2.60
C TRP A 52 -5.28 4.55 -3.77
N ASP A 53 -5.31 4.05 -5.00
CA ASP A 53 -5.28 4.88 -6.20
C ASP A 53 -6.47 5.85 -6.25
N ARG A 54 -7.68 5.31 -6.02
CA ARG A 54 -8.92 6.09 -6.05
C ARG A 54 -9.00 7.13 -4.94
N LEU A 55 -8.57 6.79 -3.72
CA LEU A 55 -8.70 7.66 -2.56
C LEU A 55 -7.55 8.67 -2.44
N PHE A 56 -6.30 8.27 -2.70
CA PHE A 56 -5.14 9.12 -2.47
C PHE A 56 -4.78 10.00 -3.67
N LYS A 57 -4.98 9.52 -4.91
CA LYS A 57 -4.62 10.31 -6.10
C LYS A 57 -5.79 11.11 -6.68
N GLY A 58 -7.05 10.69 -6.46
CA GLY A 58 -8.25 11.36 -6.96
C GLY A 58 -9.09 12.08 -5.90
N GLY A 59 -10.23 12.67 -6.28
CA GLY A 59 -11.19 13.28 -5.36
C GLY A 59 -11.03 14.79 -5.14
N VAL A 60 -11.88 15.35 -4.28
CA VAL A 60 -12.01 16.82 -4.08
C VAL A 60 -11.06 17.40 -3.04
N VAL A 61 -10.49 16.54 -2.18
CA VAL A 61 -9.55 16.95 -1.12
C VAL A 61 -8.12 16.82 -1.63
N ASP A 62 -7.29 17.81 -1.32
CA ASP A 62 -5.88 17.80 -1.70
C ASP A 62 -5.08 16.71 -0.96
N ARG A 63 -3.89 16.41 -1.47
CA ARG A 63 -3.03 15.36 -0.93
C ARG A 63 -2.53 15.66 0.48
N HIS A 64 -2.26 16.93 0.81
CA HIS A 64 -1.72 17.32 2.10
C HIS A 64 -2.72 17.05 3.22
N LEU A 65 -3.99 17.46 3.02
CA LEU A 65 -5.03 17.21 4.02
C LEU A 65 -5.29 15.70 4.20
N LYS A 66 -5.25 14.91 3.13
CA LYS A 66 -5.37 13.44 3.23
C LYS A 66 -4.27 12.81 4.09
N GLU A 67 -3.02 13.25 3.93
CA GLU A 67 -1.91 12.74 4.75
C GLU A 67 -2.03 13.17 6.22
N LEU A 68 -2.48 14.41 6.50
CA LEU A 68 -2.76 14.85 7.87
C LEU A 68 -3.83 13.97 8.54
N CYS A 69 -4.92 13.67 7.84
CA CYS A 69 -5.95 12.75 8.33
C CYS A 69 -5.36 11.36 8.60
N ARG A 70 -4.52 10.83 7.70
CA ARG A 70 -3.89 9.53 7.88
C ARG A 70 -2.95 9.48 9.08
N LEU A 71 -2.13 10.52 9.27
CA LEU A 71 -1.26 10.66 10.45
C LEU A 71 -2.10 10.70 11.72
N ARG A 72 -3.16 11.51 11.76
CA ARG A 72 -4.04 11.63 12.94
C ARG A 72 -4.66 10.29 13.32
N VAL A 73 -5.19 9.55 12.34
CA VAL A 73 -5.79 8.22 12.56
C VAL A 73 -4.72 7.24 13.05
N SER A 74 -3.56 7.17 12.38
CA SER A 74 -2.46 6.28 12.77
C SER A 74 -1.97 6.54 14.20
N THR A 75 -1.74 7.81 14.57
CA THR A 75 -1.32 8.18 15.93
C THR A 75 -2.38 7.81 16.97
N THR A 76 -3.66 8.02 16.67
CA THR A 76 -4.76 7.68 17.60
C THR A 76 -4.85 6.18 17.84
N LEU A 77 -4.54 5.37 16.83
CA LEU A 77 -4.56 3.91 16.90
C LEU A 77 -3.23 3.31 17.39
N GLY A 78 -2.21 4.12 17.69
CA GLY A 78 -0.87 3.63 18.03
C GLY A 78 -0.21 2.82 16.91
N CYS A 79 -0.54 3.13 15.65
CA CYS A 79 0.00 2.43 14.48
C CYS A 79 1.41 2.93 14.16
N ASN A 80 2.42 2.06 14.37
CA ASN A 80 3.84 2.40 14.24
C ASN A 80 4.48 1.87 12.94
N TYR A 81 3.67 1.67 11.88
CA TYR A 81 4.14 1.21 10.57
C TYR A 81 4.72 2.31 9.69
#